data_AF-A0A812SZ94-F1
#
_entry.id   AF-A0A812SZ94-F1
#
_cell.length_a   1.000
_cell.length_b   1.000
_cell.length_c   1.000
_cell.angle_alpha   90.00
_cell.angle_beta   90.00
_cell.angle_gamma   90.00
#
_symmetry.space_group_name_H-M   'P 1'
#
loop_
_entity.id
_entity.type
_entity.pdbx_description
1 polymer ?
#
loop_
_entity_poly.entity_id
_entity_poly.type
_entity_poly.pdbx_seq_one_letter_code
_entity_poly.pdbx_strand_id
1 'polypeptide(L)'
;MVRAPIRKSRCAAAVAAAALSAGYLITAFVMPPAEGAGRREALLGLAGAATAATLSSEPALAFDEAGPWLGYYSDPQHPMCPRKIVYEYDLYKTATIMVVGGDGDPGCEKKVSKRWTAKVDFKAGSDSITIDFSKKGGPADVVGKWDKDGIVFPDGNKWKKIISFTNADGQLLA
;
A
#
# COMPACT_ATOMS: atom_id res chain seq x y z
N MET A 1 45.70 -13.11 42.63
CA MET A 1 44.91 -11.95 43.11
C MET A 1 43.58 -11.93 42.36
N VAL A 2 42.50 -12.17 43.11
CA VAL A 2 41.08 -11.77 42.94
C VAL A 2 40.39 -11.87 41.56
N ARG A 3 39.46 -12.83 41.46
CA ARG A 3 38.27 -12.84 40.57
C ARG A 3 37.18 -11.92 41.12
N ALA A 4 36.44 -11.22 40.26
CA ALA A 4 34.99 -10.94 40.41
C ALA A 4 34.37 -10.37 39.10
N PRO A 5 33.04 -10.52 38.89
CA PRO A 5 32.48 -10.77 37.56
C PRO A 5 31.38 -9.79 37.07
N ILE A 6 30.97 -10.04 35.81
CA ILE A 6 29.77 -9.62 35.07
C ILE A 6 28.55 -9.33 35.97
N ARG A 7 27.91 -8.17 35.79
CA ARG A 7 26.55 -7.89 36.28
C ARG A 7 25.55 -7.83 35.14
N LYS A 8 24.63 -8.81 35.14
CA LYS A 8 23.36 -8.82 34.42
C LYS A 8 22.35 -7.97 35.20
N SER A 9 21.61 -7.10 34.54
CA SER A 9 20.46 -6.41 35.15
C SER A 9 19.19 -7.18 34.80
N ARG A 10 18.56 -7.79 35.81
CA ARG A 10 17.17 -8.25 35.78
C ARG A 10 16.43 -7.42 36.83
N CYS A 11 15.31 -6.82 36.45
CA CYS A 11 14.20 -6.62 37.36
C CYS A 11 12.98 -7.23 36.68
N ALA A 12 12.37 -8.19 37.37
CA ALA A 12 11.19 -8.93 37.01
C ALA A 12 10.16 -8.69 38.12
N ALA A 13 8.89 -8.55 37.73
CA ALA A 13 7.65 -8.92 38.44
C ALA A 13 6.51 -8.27 37.63
N ALA A 14 5.57 -8.96 36.96
CA ALA A 14 4.60 -9.96 37.45
C ALA A 14 3.72 -9.32 38.56
N VAL A 15 2.39 -9.37 38.63
CA VAL A 15 1.32 -10.28 38.20
C VAL A 15 -0.01 -9.49 38.37
N ALA A 16 -1.07 -9.79 37.60
CA ALA A 16 -2.41 -10.13 38.12
C ALA A 16 -3.49 -10.05 37.03
N ALA A 17 -4.02 -11.22 36.69
CA ALA A 17 -5.32 -11.40 36.06
C ALA A 17 -6.43 -11.27 37.12
N ALA A 18 -7.61 -10.78 36.72
CA ALA A 18 -8.89 -11.17 37.29
C ALA A 18 -10.03 -10.82 36.32
N ALA A 19 -10.81 -11.85 35.97
CA ALA A 19 -12.04 -11.77 35.18
C ALA A 19 -13.23 -11.41 36.08
N LEU A 20 -14.27 -10.78 35.52
CA LEU A 20 -15.66 -10.97 35.95
C LEU A 20 -16.63 -10.77 34.77
N SER A 21 -17.69 -11.57 34.86
CA SER A 21 -18.66 -12.01 33.87
C SER A 21 -20.04 -11.34 34.01
N ALA A 22 -20.77 -11.23 32.92
CA ALA A 22 -22.24 -11.20 32.84
C ALA A 22 -22.61 -11.86 31.49
N GLY A 23 -23.47 -12.86 31.35
CA GLY A 23 -24.63 -13.27 32.14
C GLY A 23 -25.90 -12.92 31.37
N TYR A 24 -26.31 -13.75 30.40
CA TYR A 24 -27.70 -13.76 29.93
C TYR A 24 -28.17 -15.19 29.66
N LEU A 25 -29.23 -15.57 30.36
CA LEU A 25 -29.92 -16.86 30.32
C LEU A 25 -30.72 -17.00 29.03
N ILE A 26 -30.64 -18.17 28.37
CA ILE A 26 -31.81 -18.78 27.72
C ILE A 26 -31.85 -20.26 28.09
N THR A 27 -33.03 -20.66 28.53
CA THR A 27 -33.46 -21.90 29.16
C THR A 27 -33.28 -23.15 28.29
N ALA A 28 -32.87 -24.25 28.93
CA ALA A 28 -32.87 -25.59 28.35
C ALA A 28 -34.31 -26.09 28.09
N PHE A 29 -34.58 -26.54 26.87
CA PHE A 29 -35.68 -27.46 26.59
C PHE A 29 -35.04 -28.82 26.26
N VAL A 30 -35.08 -29.74 27.22
CA VAL A 30 -34.80 -31.16 26.98
C VAL A 30 -36.09 -31.76 26.41
N MET A 31 -36.02 -32.29 25.19
CA MET A 31 -37.07 -33.16 24.63
C MET A 31 -36.52 -34.58 24.43
N PRO A 32 -37.36 -35.62 24.63
CA PRO A 32 -36.97 -37.03 24.68
C PRO A 32 -36.68 -37.63 23.29
N PRO A 33 -36.07 -38.84 23.22
CA PRO A 33 -35.82 -39.50 21.95
C PRO A 33 -37.13 -40.07 21.39
N ALA A 34 -37.46 -39.73 20.15
CA ALA A 34 -38.48 -40.42 19.38
C ALA A 34 -37.79 -41.42 18.45
N GLU A 35 -37.76 -42.68 18.90
CA GLU A 35 -37.53 -43.85 18.06
C GLU A 35 -38.78 -44.09 17.23
N GLY A 36 -38.66 -44.09 15.89
CA GLY A 36 -39.81 -44.33 15.02
C GLY A 36 -39.55 -44.10 13.52
N ALA A 37 -38.94 -45.11 12.90
CA ALA A 37 -39.15 -45.56 11.51
C ALA A 37 -39.27 -44.53 10.36
N GLY A 38 -38.32 -44.62 9.42
CA GLY A 38 -38.53 -44.21 8.02
C GLY A 38 -37.23 -44.08 7.22
N ARG A 39 -36.82 -45.13 6.51
CA ARG A 39 -35.59 -45.17 5.64
C ARG A 39 -35.74 -44.42 4.31
N ARG A 40 -36.65 -43.46 4.21
CA ARG A 40 -36.91 -42.68 2.99
C ARG A 40 -37.16 -41.25 3.45
N GLU A 41 -36.64 -40.28 2.71
CA GLU A 41 -36.67 -38.84 3.01
C GLU A 41 -35.50 -38.32 3.86
N ALA A 42 -34.28 -38.47 3.36
CA ALA A 42 -33.13 -37.68 3.79
C ALA A 42 -32.43 -37.11 2.56
N LEU A 43 -32.88 -35.95 2.07
CA LEU A 43 -32.09 -34.99 1.27
C LEU A 43 -32.86 -33.68 1.02
N LEU A 44 -33.40 -33.09 2.10
CA LEU A 44 -33.76 -31.67 2.13
C LEU A 44 -33.32 -31.12 3.48
N GLY A 45 -32.06 -30.68 3.55
CA GLY A 45 -31.51 -30.16 4.79
C GLY A 45 -30.14 -29.54 4.55
N LEU A 46 -30.13 -28.21 4.47
CA LEU A 46 -29.10 -27.30 5.00
C LEU A 46 -29.34 -25.91 4.39
N ALA A 47 -30.27 -25.14 4.97
CA ALA A 47 -30.23 -23.70 4.85
C ALA A 47 -29.08 -23.19 5.73
N GLY A 48 -27.84 -23.32 5.22
CA GLY A 48 -26.67 -22.73 5.83
C GLY A 48 -26.67 -21.22 5.57
N ALA A 49 -26.66 -20.43 6.64
CA ALA A 49 -26.49 -18.99 6.57
C ALA A 49 -25.16 -18.67 5.86
N ALA A 50 -25.24 -18.25 4.60
CA ALA A 50 -24.10 -17.76 3.86
C ALA A 50 -23.71 -16.38 4.43
N THR A 51 -22.72 -16.35 5.30
CA THR A 51 -21.96 -15.11 5.55
C THR A 51 -21.29 -14.75 4.23
N ALA A 52 -21.84 -13.77 3.52
CA ALA A 52 -21.21 -13.18 2.35
C ALA A 52 -19.90 -12.53 2.81
N ALA A 53 -18.80 -13.25 2.69
CA ALA A 53 -17.47 -12.67 2.77
C ALA A 53 -17.37 -11.66 1.63
N THR A 54 -17.33 -10.38 1.98
CA THR A 54 -17.02 -9.31 1.04
C THR A 54 -15.60 -9.56 0.52
N LEU A 55 -15.50 -10.02 -0.72
CA LEU A 55 -14.23 -10.08 -1.44
C LEU A 55 -13.74 -8.64 -1.61
N SER A 56 -12.71 -8.27 -0.86
CA SER A 56 -12.00 -7.01 -1.06
C SER A 56 -11.35 -7.03 -2.45
N SER A 57 -11.80 -6.14 -3.34
CA SER A 57 -11.19 -5.92 -4.66
C SER A 57 -10.17 -4.77 -4.64
N GLU A 58 -9.40 -4.64 -3.56
CA GLU A 58 -8.50 -3.50 -3.31
C GLU A 58 -7.40 -3.25 -4.36
N PRO A 59 -6.77 -4.24 -5.04
CA PRO A 59 -5.65 -3.92 -5.93
C PRO A 59 -6.09 -3.34 -7.29
N ALA A 60 -7.33 -3.57 -7.72
CA ALA A 60 -7.79 -3.12 -9.04
C ALA A 60 -8.18 -1.63 -9.04
N LEU A 61 -8.83 -1.15 -7.97
CA LEU A 61 -9.24 0.26 -7.86
C LEU A 61 -8.04 1.20 -7.68
N ALA A 62 -7.00 0.77 -6.95
CA ALA A 62 -5.78 1.56 -6.79
C ALA A 62 -5.04 1.78 -8.13
N PHE A 63 -5.25 0.90 -9.12
CA PHE A 63 -4.56 0.99 -10.41
C PHE A 63 -5.19 2.03 -11.35
N ASP A 64 -6.52 2.16 -11.29
CA ASP A 64 -7.35 3.08 -12.08
C ASP A 64 -7.60 4.42 -11.37
N GLU A 65 -6.89 4.70 -10.27
CA GLU A 65 -6.91 6.04 -9.65
C GLU A 65 -5.53 6.70 -9.63
N ALA A 66 -4.46 5.94 -9.94
CA ALA A 66 -3.11 6.47 -9.98
C ALA A 66 -2.71 6.99 -11.36
N GLY A 67 -3.50 6.75 -12.40
CA GLY A 67 -3.12 7.06 -13.76
C GLY A 67 -2.87 8.55 -14.08
N PRO A 68 -3.55 9.53 -13.45
CA PRO A 68 -3.16 10.93 -13.47
C PRO A 68 -1.73 11.16 -12.96
N TRP A 69 -1.18 10.31 -12.12
CA TRP A 69 0.20 10.43 -11.64
C TRP A 69 1.21 9.80 -12.60
N LEU A 70 0.79 8.87 -13.45
CA LEU A 70 1.69 8.16 -14.34
C LEU A 70 2.08 9.00 -15.56
N GLY A 71 3.31 8.82 -16.00
CA GLY A 71 3.82 9.51 -17.18
C GLY A 71 5.26 9.98 -17.06
N TYR A 72 5.65 10.84 -18.00
CA TYR A 72 6.90 11.56 -17.96
C TYR A 72 6.67 13.01 -17.52
N TYR A 73 7.62 13.54 -16.77
CA TYR A 73 7.61 14.88 -16.22
C TYR A 73 8.92 15.59 -16.51
N SER A 74 8.85 16.88 -16.80
CA SER A 74 9.99 17.78 -16.84
C SER A 74 10.24 18.37 -15.44
N ASP A 75 11.48 18.30 -14.99
CA ASP A 75 11.94 18.82 -13.70
C ASP A 75 12.85 20.04 -13.94
N PRO A 76 12.42 21.27 -13.63
CA PRO A 76 13.21 22.48 -13.84
C PRO A 76 14.58 22.49 -13.15
N GLN A 77 14.72 21.83 -12.00
CA GLN A 77 16.01 21.72 -11.28
C GLN A 77 16.96 20.73 -11.98
N HIS A 78 16.46 19.89 -12.87
CA HIS A 78 17.23 18.91 -13.63
C HIS A 78 16.87 18.97 -15.13
N PRO A 79 17.32 20.02 -15.86
CA PRO A 79 16.97 20.22 -17.26
C PRO A 79 17.34 19.00 -18.12
N MET A 80 16.47 18.66 -19.07
CA MET A 80 16.62 17.52 -19.98
C MET A 80 16.71 16.13 -19.30
N CYS A 81 16.46 16.05 -17.98
CA CYS A 81 16.40 14.80 -17.22
C CYS A 81 14.95 14.48 -16.83
N PRO A 82 14.10 13.97 -17.74
CA PRO A 82 12.70 13.72 -17.41
C PRO A 82 12.56 12.68 -16.29
N ARG A 83 11.57 12.89 -15.43
CA ARG A 83 11.17 11.93 -14.39
C ARG A 83 10.07 11.06 -14.94
N LYS A 84 10.14 9.76 -14.72
CA LYS A 84 9.12 8.81 -15.17
C LYS A 84 8.43 8.21 -13.94
N ILE A 85 7.11 8.37 -13.84
CA ILE A 85 6.30 7.71 -12.81
C ILE A 85 5.59 6.52 -13.45
N VAL A 86 5.85 5.32 -12.94
CA VAL A 86 5.37 4.03 -13.48
C VAL A 86 4.96 3.08 -12.38
N TYR A 87 4.19 2.07 -12.74
CA TYR A 87 4.12 0.84 -11.97
C TYR A 87 5.36 -0.01 -12.18
N GLU A 88 5.87 -0.56 -11.08
CA GLU A 88 6.82 -1.65 -11.06
C GLU A 88 6.19 -2.82 -10.32
N TYR A 89 6.19 -3.99 -10.98
CA TYR A 89 5.63 -5.22 -10.42
C TYR A 89 6.74 -6.05 -9.80
N ASP A 90 6.50 -6.57 -8.60
CA ASP A 90 7.40 -7.55 -8.01
C ASP A 90 7.18 -8.96 -8.58
N LEU A 91 7.97 -9.93 -8.08
CA LEU A 91 7.87 -11.35 -8.47
C LEU A 91 6.49 -11.97 -8.17
N TYR A 92 5.72 -11.37 -7.27
CA TYR A 92 4.38 -11.79 -6.89
C TYR A 92 3.27 -10.99 -7.59
N LYS A 93 3.64 -10.17 -8.59
CA LYS A 93 2.74 -9.29 -9.35
C LYS A 93 2.05 -8.22 -8.49
N THR A 94 2.62 -7.87 -7.33
CA THR A 94 2.17 -6.69 -6.60
C THR A 94 2.70 -5.45 -7.29
N ALA A 95 1.79 -4.52 -7.64
CA ALA A 95 2.15 -3.29 -8.31
C ALA A 95 2.55 -2.24 -7.26
N THR A 96 3.69 -1.59 -7.47
CA THR A 96 4.14 -0.44 -6.68
C THR A 96 4.40 0.74 -7.60
N ILE A 97 4.08 1.95 -7.17
CA ILE A 97 4.38 3.15 -7.95
C ILE A 97 5.81 3.59 -7.65
N MET A 98 6.56 3.87 -8.72
CA MET A 98 7.96 4.21 -8.65
C MET A 98 8.25 5.42 -9.54
N VAL A 99 9.16 6.28 -9.07
CA VAL A 99 9.80 7.28 -9.92
C VAL A 99 11.12 6.72 -10.40
N VAL A 100 11.31 6.69 -11.72
CA VAL A 100 12.59 6.44 -12.37
C VAL A 100 13.14 7.78 -12.84
N GLY A 101 14.37 8.08 -12.48
CA GLY A 101 15.03 9.31 -12.85
C GLY A 101 16.51 9.13 -13.10
N GLY A 102 17.12 10.18 -13.59
CA GLY A 102 18.56 10.34 -13.55
C GLY A 102 18.91 11.81 -13.48
N ASP A 103 20.10 12.12 -13.00
CA ASP A 103 20.60 13.49 -12.96
C ASP A 103 21.88 13.58 -13.78
N GLY A 104 22.19 14.79 -14.24
CA GLY A 104 23.47 15.16 -14.83
C GLY A 104 23.94 16.49 -14.25
N ASP A 105 25.04 17.03 -14.77
CA ASP A 105 25.74 18.19 -14.20
C ASP A 105 26.17 19.20 -15.28
N PRO A 106 25.43 20.32 -15.45
CA PRO A 106 24.02 20.51 -15.11
C PRO A 106 23.10 19.81 -16.13
N GLY A 107 22.04 19.15 -15.65
CA GLY A 107 21.06 18.51 -16.53
C GLY A 107 21.62 17.36 -17.37
N CYS A 108 20.78 16.76 -18.22
CA CYS A 108 21.11 15.51 -18.92
C CYS A 108 21.36 15.70 -20.43
N GLU A 109 21.56 16.93 -20.91
CA GLU A 109 21.73 17.23 -22.34
C GLU A 109 22.90 16.46 -22.96
N LYS A 110 24.05 16.41 -22.27
CA LYS A 110 25.24 15.70 -22.75
C LYS A 110 25.31 14.26 -22.27
N LYS A 111 24.91 14.02 -21.00
CA LYS A 111 25.01 12.72 -20.35
C LYS A 111 24.14 12.66 -19.10
N VAL A 112 23.52 11.50 -18.88
CA VAL A 112 22.97 11.12 -17.58
C VAL A 112 24.11 10.55 -16.73
N SER A 113 24.47 11.20 -15.62
CA SER A 113 25.61 10.79 -14.78
C SER A 113 25.20 9.75 -13.75
N LYS A 114 24.01 9.86 -13.15
CA LYS A 114 23.53 8.97 -12.09
C LYS A 114 22.05 8.66 -12.27
N ARG A 115 21.72 7.39 -12.55
CA ARG A 115 20.33 6.89 -12.55
C ARG A 115 19.90 6.50 -11.15
N TRP A 116 18.61 6.61 -10.86
CA TRP A 116 18.04 6.27 -9.58
C TRP A 116 16.56 5.88 -9.71
N THR A 117 16.06 5.17 -8.70
CA THR A 117 14.64 4.92 -8.50
C THR A 117 14.22 5.34 -7.10
N ALA A 118 13.01 5.86 -6.99
CA ALA A 118 12.40 6.30 -5.73
C ALA A 118 11.03 5.62 -5.59
N LYS A 119 10.72 5.17 -4.38
CA LYS A 119 9.39 4.61 -4.08
C LYS A 119 8.38 5.73 -3.95
N VAL A 120 7.16 5.48 -4.39
CA VAL A 120 6.03 6.38 -4.19
C VAL A 120 5.01 5.70 -3.29
N ASP A 121 4.68 6.35 -2.18
CA ASP A 121 3.51 6.03 -1.40
C ASP A 121 2.32 6.84 -1.97
N PHE A 122 1.29 6.12 -2.40
CA PHE A 122 0.09 6.66 -3.01
C PHE A 122 -1.13 5.97 -2.41
N LYS A 123 -2.13 6.79 -2.10
CA LYS A 123 -3.45 6.33 -1.70
C LYS A 123 -4.45 6.69 -2.79
N ALA A 124 -5.23 5.71 -3.21
CA ALA A 124 -6.36 5.87 -4.12
C ALA A 124 -7.24 7.08 -3.68
N GLY A 125 -7.56 7.96 -4.63
CA GLY A 125 -8.37 9.17 -4.43
C GLY A 125 -7.63 10.35 -3.81
N SER A 126 -6.33 10.22 -3.51
CA SER A 126 -5.51 11.29 -2.94
C SER A 126 -5.12 12.35 -3.98
N ASP A 127 -5.09 13.61 -3.56
CA ASP A 127 -4.53 14.75 -4.31
C ASP A 127 -3.01 14.90 -4.12
N SER A 128 -2.39 13.96 -3.38
CA SER A 128 -0.98 13.97 -3.03
C SER A 128 -0.34 12.59 -3.10
N ILE A 129 0.96 12.59 -3.39
CA ILE A 129 1.86 11.44 -3.32
C ILE A 129 3.05 11.76 -2.41
N THR A 130 3.65 10.74 -1.82
CA THR A 130 4.90 10.88 -1.06
C THR A 130 6.01 10.11 -1.75
N ILE A 131 7.14 10.76 -2.02
CA ILE A 131 8.27 10.20 -2.76
C ILE A 131 9.48 10.05 -1.85
N ASP A 132 10.05 8.84 -1.84
CA ASP A 132 11.24 8.50 -1.06
C ASP A 132 12.52 8.62 -1.91
N PHE A 133 13.23 9.73 -1.76
CA PHE A 133 14.51 9.98 -2.44
C PHE A 133 15.73 9.47 -1.66
N SER A 134 15.57 8.71 -0.58
CA SER A 134 16.70 8.20 0.24
C SER A 134 17.74 7.44 -0.59
N LYS A 135 17.30 6.65 -1.58
CA LYS A 135 18.21 5.93 -2.50
C LYS A 135 19.04 6.85 -3.40
N LYS A 136 18.54 8.04 -3.72
CA LYS A 136 19.30 9.09 -4.43
C LYS A 136 20.26 9.81 -3.48
N GLY A 137 19.94 9.85 -2.19
CA GLY A 137 20.63 10.57 -1.11
C GLY A 137 19.83 11.75 -0.54
N GLY A 138 18.53 11.85 -0.83
CA GLY A 138 17.65 12.92 -0.37
C GLY A 138 16.71 12.50 0.77
N PRO A 139 15.71 13.33 1.10
CA PRO A 139 14.67 13.02 2.09
C PRO A 139 13.78 11.85 1.64
N ALA A 140 13.19 11.15 2.61
CA ALA A 140 12.37 9.96 2.36
C ALA A 140 10.86 10.25 2.24
N ASP A 141 10.45 11.48 2.57
CA ASP A 141 9.07 11.89 2.83
C ASP A 141 8.68 13.15 2.06
N VAL A 142 9.14 13.26 0.81
CA VAL A 142 8.84 14.44 -0.02
C VAL A 142 7.42 14.35 -0.57
N VAL A 143 6.53 15.20 -0.04
CA VAL A 143 5.12 15.26 -0.46
C VAL A 143 4.96 16.10 -1.74
N GLY A 144 4.50 15.48 -2.82
CA GLY A 144 4.10 16.14 -4.05
C GLY A 144 2.58 16.28 -4.13
N LYS A 145 2.08 17.47 -4.46
CA LYS A 145 0.64 17.73 -4.67
C LYS A 145 0.31 17.89 -6.13
N TRP A 146 -0.82 17.36 -6.56
CA TRP A 146 -1.30 17.55 -7.92
C TRP A 146 -1.73 19.01 -8.13
N ASP A 147 -1.20 19.65 -9.18
CA ASP A 147 -1.60 20.99 -9.60
C ASP A 147 -1.78 21.02 -11.12
N LYS A 148 -3.02 20.78 -11.54
CA LYS A 148 -3.54 20.87 -12.92
C LYS A 148 -2.78 20.01 -13.94
N ASP A 149 -1.55 20.40 -14.27
CA ASP A 149 -0.67 19.84 -15.30
C ASP A 149 0.63 19.26 -14.73
N GLY A 150 0.78 19.14 -13.41
CA GLY A 150 2.00 18.64 -12.81
C GLY A 150 1.93 18.41 -11.31
N ILE A 151 3.11 18.23 -10.71
CA ILE A 151 3.29 17.94 -9.30
C ILE A 151 4.10 19.07 -8.69
N VAL A 152 3.56 19.73 -7.67
CA VAL A 152 4.24 20.81 -6.93
C VAL A 152 4.78 20.24 -5.62
N PHE A 153 6.05 20.53 -5.36
CA PHE A 153 6.75 20.12 -4.15
C PHE A 153 6.90 21.27 -3.14
N PRO A 154 7.21 20.98 -1.86
CA PRO A 154 7.25 22.00 -0.81
C PRO A 154 8.38 23.02 -0.98
N ASP A 155 9.42 22.69 -1.75
CA ASP A 155 10.53 23.58 -2.11
C ASP A 155 10.17 24.56 -3.24
N GLY A 156 8.94 24.50 -3.76
CA GLY A 156 8.48 25.29 -4.88
C GLY A 156 8.85 24.73 -6.25
N ASN A 157 9.57 23.60 -6.32
CA ASN A 157 9.81 22.92 -7.59
C ASN A 157 8.49 22.35 -8.12
N LYS A 158 8.25 22.51 -9.43
CA LYS A 158 7.08 21.94 -10.10
C LYS A 158 7.52 21.04 -11.23
N TRP A 159 7.21 19.76 -11.10
CA TRP A 159 7.38 18.80 -12.18
C TRP A 159 6.19 18.89 -13.12
N LYS A 160 6.41 19.43 -14.32
CA LYS A 160 5.35 19.57 -15.32
C LYS A 160 5.24 18.30 -16.15
N LYS A 161 4.03 17.73 -16.24
CA LYS A 161 3.81 16.53 -17.05
C LYS A 161 4.03 16.85 -18.53
N ILE A 162 4.78 15.99 -19.21
CA ILE A 162 5.08 16.09 -20.64
C ILE A 162 4.42 14.98 -21.46
N ILE A 163 4.25 13.78 -20.89
CA ILE A 163 3.60 12.64 -21.55
C ILE A 163 2.78 11.88 -20.51
N SER A 164 1.49 11.66 -20.77
CA SER A 164 0.65 10.76 -19.97
C SER A 164 0.74 9.34 -20.50
N PHE A 165 0.56 8.34 -19.64
CA PHE A 165 0.31 6.97 -20.08
C PHE A 165 -1.19 6.76 -20.25
N THR A 166 -1.60 6.33 -21.44
CA THR A 166 -2.96 5.91 -21.76
C THR A 166 -3.03 4.39 -21.77
N ASN A 167 -4.19 3.84 -21.41
CA ASN A 167 -4.55 2.46 -21.72
C ASN A 167 -4.59 2.23 -23.23
N ALA A 168 -4.64 0.95 -23.64
CA ALA A 168 -4.67 0.52 -25.03
C ALA A 168 -5.82 1.16 -25.85
N ASP A 169 -6.89 1.58 -25.18
CA ASP A 169 -8.06 2.23 -25.79
C ASP A 169 -7.89 3.75 -25.95
N GLY A 170 -6.69 4.30 -25.70
CA GLY A 170 -6.41 5.74 -25.78
C GLY A 170 -7.00 6.56 -24.64
N GLN A 171 -7.73 5.92 -23.72
CA GLN A 171 -8.16 6.53 -22.47
C GLN A 171 -6.94 6.72 -21.57
N LEU A 172 -6.81 7.89 -20.93
CA LEU A 172 -5.82 8.07 -19.86
C LEU A 172 -5.97 6.91 -18.88
N LEU A 173 -4.85 6.35 -18.41
CA LEU A 173 -4.92 5.56 -17.18
C LEU A 173 -5.60 6.50 -16.18
N ALA A 174 -6.77 6.13 -15.68
CA ALA A 174 -7.40 6.87 -14.59
C ALA A 174 -6.65 6.55 -13.30
#